data_AF-A0A523MKA5-F1
#
_entry.id   AF-A0A523MKA5-F1
#
_cell.length_a   1.000
_cell.length_b   1.000
_cell.length_c   1.000
_cell.angle_alpha   90.00
_cell.angle_beta   90.00
_cell.angle_gamma   90.00
#
_symmetry.space_group_name_H-M   'P 1'
#
loop_
_entity.id
_entity.type
_entity.pdbx_description
1 polymer ?
#
loop_
_entity_poly.entity_id
_entity_poly.type
_entity_poly.pdbx_seq_one_letter_code
_entity_poly.pdbx_strand_id
1 'polypeptide(L)'
;MSLAVRVFWHYDSWHTVDSRLLRLHIPIVTDDLVDFQISHEDLRWRPGELWYGDFSFPHRLHNRSDIERIHLVIDVETNDAIRKMLPKSMHMQRHARNRARKRCAQMFRYWNRFFGTDKQLASAQRARAG
;
A
#
# COMPACT_ATOMS: atom_id res chain seq x y z
N MET A 1 -8.81 0.04 25.89
CA MET A 1 -9.17 0.35 24.49
C MET A 1 -7.90 0.66 23.72
N SER A 2 -7.46 -0.25 22.85
CA SER A 2 -6.34 0.01 21.94
C SER A 2 -6.75 1.11 20.96
N LEU A 3 -5.90 2.13 20.78
CA LEU A 3 -6.14 3.18 19.79
C LEU A 3 -5.95 2.57 18.40
N ALA A 4 -7.02 2.57 17.58
CA ALA A 4 -6.96 2.10 16.20
C ALA A 4 -5.79 2.75 15.44
N VAL A 5 -4.88 1.92 14.92
CA VAL A 5 -3.67 2.36 14.23
C VAL A 5 -3.98 2.64 12.76
N ARG A 6 -3.57 3.81 12.29
CA ARG A 6 -3.77 4.25 10.90
C ARG A 6 -2.46 4.61 10.25
N VAL A 7 -2.26 4.05 9.06
CA VAL A 7 -1.31 4.56 8.07
C VAL A 7 -2.14 5.24 7.00
N PHE A 8 -2.04 6.56 6.97
CA PHE A 8 -2.74 7.42 6.02
C PHE A 8 -2.24 7.18 4.58
N TRP A 9 -2.99 7.67 3.60
CA TRP A 9 -2.66 7.55 2.19
C TRP A 9 -1.26 8.10 1.90
N HIS A 10 -0.40 7.25 1.35
CA HIS A 10 0.96 7.59 0.93
C HIS A 10 1.40 6.65 -0.20
N TYR A 11 2.60 6.84 -0.74
CA TYR A 11 3.17 5.96 -1.76
C TYR A 11 4.69 5.88 -1.58
N ASP A 12 5.22 4.71 -1.87
CA ASP A 12 6.64 4.42 -1.82
C ASP A 12 7.17 4.40 -3.26
N SER A 13 7.70 5.53 -3.71
CA SER A 13 7.96 5.81 -5.14
C SER A 13 8.83 4.77 -5.85
N TRP A 14 9.71 4.08 -5.11
CA TRP A 14 10.68 3.16 -5.65
C TRP A 14 10.29 1.69 -5.52
N HIS A 15 9.23 1.36 -4.76
CA HIS A 15 8.82 -0.01 -4.41
C HIS A 15 7.87 -0.58 -5.45
N THR A 16 8.44 -1.01 -6.58
CA THR A 16 7.75 -1.64 -7.70
C THR A 16 8.71 -2.53 -8.47
N VAL A 17 8.20 -3.60 -9.10
CA VAL A 17 8.96 -4.46 -10.01
C VAL A 17 9.65 -3.69 -11.16
N ASP A 18 9.15 -2.51 -11.52
CA ASP A 18 9.72 -1.70 -12.60
C ASP A 18 10.89 -0.81 -12.18
N SER A 19 11.22 -0.80 -10.89
CA SER A 19 12.25 0.02 -10.25
C SER A 19 13.33 -0.87 -9.62
N ARG A 20 14.23 -0.27 -8.83
CA ARG A 20 15.34 -0.96 -8.14
C ARG A 20 14.93 -1.75 -6.91
N LEU A 21 13.77 -1.49 -6.34
CA LEU A 21 13.35 -2.10 -5.08
C LEU A 21 11.92 -2.64 -5.24
N LEU A 22 11.67 -3.85 -4.79
CA LEU A 22 10.32 -4.35 -4.60
C LEU A 22 10.13 -4.78 -3.16
N ARG A 23 8.89 -4.74 -2.67
CA ARG A 23 8.55 -5.10 -1.31
C ARG A 23 7.65 -6.33 -1.30
N LEU A 24 8.07 -7.32 -0.53
CA LEU A 24 7.29 -8.52 -0.24
C LEU A 24 6.78 -8.46 1.18
N HIS A 25 5.61 -9.05 1.40
CA HIS A 25 5.00 -9.17 2.72
C HIS A 25 4.66 -10.63 3.00
N ILE A 26 4.93 -11.07 4.22
CA ILE A 26 4.37 -12.29 4.79
C ILE A 26 3.59 -11.88 6.04
N PRO A 27 2.25 -11.92 6.02
CA PRO A 27 1.45 -11.70 7.21
C PRO A 27 1.76 -12.79 8.26
N ILE A 28 2.02 -12.38 9.49
CA ILE A 28 2.23 -13.28 10.64
C ILE A 28 0.97 -13.27 11.51
N VAL A 29 0.49 -12.07 11.83
CA VAL A 29 -0.76 -11.83 12.56
C VAL A 29 -1.55 -10.74 11.84
N THR A 30 -2.82 -11.00 11.53
CA THR A 30 -3.74 -10.04 10.90
C THR A 30 -5.18 -10.39 11.25
N ASP A 31 -6.11 -9.47 10.99
CA ASP A 31 -7.52 -9.58 11.30
C ASP A 31 -8.38 -9.18 10.09
N ASP A 32 -9.62 -9.66 10.01
CA ASP A 32 -10.57 -9.28 8.94
C ASP A 32 -11.05 -7.82 9.08
N LEU A 33 -10.89 -7.21 10.25
CA LEU A 33 -11.12 -5.79 10.54
C LEU A 33 -9.95 -4.89 10.13
N VAL A 34 -8.90 -5.42 9.51
CA VAL A 34 -7.85 -4.62 8.88
C VAL A 34 -8.33 -4.14 7.51
N ASP A 35 -8.48 -2.83 7.36
CA ASP A 35 -8.74 -2.20 6.06
C ASP A 35 -7.40 -1.82 5.43
N PHE A 36 -6.89 -2.66 4.53
CA PHE A 36 -5.69 -2.38 3.75
C PHE A 36 -6.07 -2.19 2.27
N GLN A 37 -5.58 -1.12 1.66
CA GLN A 37 -5.93 -0.74 0.30
C GLN A 37 -4.71 -0.25 -0.47
N ILE A 38 -4.54 -0.74 -1.71
CA ILE A 38 -3.58 -0.20 -2.69
C ILE A 38 -4.39 0.32 -3.88
N SER A 39 -4.30 1.61 -4.15
CA SER A 39 -5.11 2.32 -5.12
C SER A 39 -6.60 2.08 -4.90
N HIS A 40 -7.23 1.29 -5.78
CA HIS A 40 -8.65 0.99 -5.78
C HIS A 40 -8.95 -0.43 -5.26
N GLU A 41 -7.90 -1.20 -4.95
CA GLU A 41 -8.02 -2.60 -4.57
C GLU A 41 -7.98 -2.74 -3.05
N ASP A 42 -9.04 -3.32 -2.49
CA ASP A 42 -9.09 -3.75 -1.09
C ASP A 42 -8.41 -5.12 -0.96
N LEU A 43 -7.45 -5.20 -0.05
CA LEU A 43 -6.60 -6.37 0.11
C LEU A 43 -6.90 -7.10 1.43
N ARG A 44 -6.94 -8.43 1.37
CA ARG A 44 -7.14 -9.34 2.50
C ARG A 44 -6.09 -10.45 2.44
N TRP A 45 -4.88 -10.13 2.86
CA TRP A 45 -3.76 -11.08 2.89
C TRP A 45 -3.87 -12.00 4.11
N ARG A 46 -3.71 -13.31 3.95
CA ARG A 46 -3.82 -14.29 5.04
C ARG A 46 -2.46 -14.62 5.67
N PRO A 47 -2.42 -15.02 6.96
CA PRO A 47 -1.20 -15.48 7.60
C PRO A 47 -0.48 -16.58 6.82
N GLY A 48 0.85 -16.47 6.72
CA GLY A 48 1.71 -17.46 6.05
C GLY A 48 1.82 -17.33 4.53
N GLU A 49 1.04 -16.46 3.89
CA GLU A 49 1.13 -16.23 2.44
C GLU A 49 2.22 -15.22 2.07
N LEU A 50 2.87 -15.41 0.93
CA LEU A 50 3.80 -14.45 0.36
C LEU A 50 3.07 -13.52 -0.63
N TRP A 51 3.09 -12.22 -0.33
CA TRP A 51 2.42 -11.20 -1.13
C TRP A 51 3.40 -10.19 -1.73
N TYR A 52 3.19 -9.88 -3.00
CA TYR A 52 3.75 -8.69 -3.64
C TYR A 52 2.67 -7.62 -3.72
N GLY A 53 2.99 -6.41 -3.27
CA GLY A 53 2.20 -5.21 -3.50
C GLY A 53 3.01 -4.19 -4.29
N ASP A 54 2.38 -3.50 -5.23
CA ASP A 54 3.01 -2.36 -5.89
C ASP A 54 2.75 -1.07 -5.07
N PHE A 55 3.63 -0.81 -4.11
CA PHE A 55 3.53 0.32 -3.17
C PHE A 55 3.86 1.67 -3.81
N SER A 56 4.28 1.68 -5.07
CA SER A 56 4.42 2.91 -5.84
C SER A 56 3.07 3.51 -6.27
N PHE A 57 1.97 2.77 -6.07
CA PHE A 57 0.61 3.31 -6.04
C PHE A 57 0.24 3.84 -4.63
N PRO A 58 -0.65 4.84 -4.53
CA PRO A 58 -1.16 5.30 -3.25
C PRO A 58 -1.77 4.15 -2.45
N HIS A 59 -1.44 4.03 -1.18
CA HIS A 59 -1.93 2.98 -0.31
C HIS A 59 -2.13 3.49 1.11
N ARG A 60 -3.00 2.80 1.86
CA ARG A 60 -3.34 3.13 3.25
C ARG A 60 -3.67 1.87 4.03
N LEU A 61 -3.62 1.98 5.35
CA LEU A 61 -4.01 0.91 6.25
C LEU A 61 -4.75 1.47 7.47
N HIS A 62 -5.79 0.78 7.91
CA HIS A 62 -6.45 1.03 9.17
C HIS A 62 -6.69 -0.30 9.88
N ASN A 63 -5.99 -0.53 10.99
CA ASN A 63 -6.30 -1.65 11.86
C ASN A 63 -7.42 -1.24 12.82
N ARG A 64 -8.64 -1.75 12.59
CA ARG A 64 -9.80 -1.54 13.48
C ARG A 64 -9.94 -2.62 14.54
N SER A 65 -9.13 -3.69 14.46
CA SER A 65 -9.12 -4.74 15.47
C SER A 65 -8.41 -4.27 16.74
N ASP A 66 -8.68 -4.96 17.84
CA ASP A 66 -7.94 -4.87 19.08
C ASP A 66 -6.66 -5.72 19.08
N ILE A 67 -6.47 -6.59 18.07
CA ILE A 67 -5.25 -7.38 17.92
C ILE A 67 -4.16 -6.62 17.18
N GLU A 68 -2.91 -6.87 17.56
CA GLU A 68 -1.75 -6.34 16.84
C GLU A 68 -1.61 -7.00 15.47
N ARG A 69 -1.37 -6.19 14.44
CA ARG A 69 -1.09 -6.66 13.09
C ARG A 69 0.41 -6.69 12.86
N ILE A 70 0.94 -7.88 12.60
CA ILE A 70 2.38 -8.13 12.43
C ILE A 70 2.61 -8.75 11.05
N HIS A 71 3.43 -8.10 10.23
CA HIS A 71 3.86 -8.62 8.92
C HIS A 71 5.39 -8.61 8.86
N LEU A 72 5.99 -9.69 8.37
CA LEU A 72 7.37 -9.65 7.90
C LEU A 72 7.39 -8.93 6.56
N VAL A 73 8.19 -7.86 6.47
CA VAL A 73 8.36 -7.05 5.27
C VAL A 73 9.78 -7.19 4.77
N ILE A 74 9.92 -7.53 3.49
CA ILE A 74 11.21 -7.80 2.86
C ILE A 74 11.36 -6.88 1.65
N ASP A 75 12.28 -5.93 1.74
CA ASP A 75 12.69 -5.11 0.61
C ASP A 75 13.81 -5.82 -0.16
N VAL A 76 13.56 -6.10 -1.44
CA VAL A 76 14.43 -6.90 -2.30
C VAL A 76 14.92 -6.04 -3.47
N GLU A 77 16.23 -6.03 -3.71
CA GLU A 77 16.76 -5.39 -4.92
C GLU A 77 16.25 -6.12 -6.16
N THR A 78 15.56 -5.38 -7.02
CA THR A 78 14.97 -5.92 -8.23
C THR A 78 16.06 -6.18 -9.26
N ASN A 79 16.34 -7.45 -9.53
CA ASN A 79 17.25 -7.91 -10.57
C ASN A 79 16.56 -8.93 -11.50
N ASP A 80 17.30 -9.45 -12.48
CA ASP A 80 16.74 -10.40 -13.46
C ASP A 80 16.30 -11.72 -12.82
N ALA A 81 16.96 -12.18 -11.75
CA ALA A 81 16.56 -13.40 -11.06
C ALA A 81 15.20 -13.23 -10.37
N ILE A 82 15.01 -12.12 -9.65
CA ILE A 82 13.74 -11.77 -9.02
C ILE A 82 12.65 -11.54 -10.05
N ARG A 83 12.94 -10.84 -11.15
CA ARG A 83 11.97 -10.63 -12.23
C ARG A 83 11.49 -11.96 -12.81
N LYS A 84 12.38 -12.93 -13.04
CA LYS A 84 12.01 -14.26 -13.56
C LYS A 84 11.08 -15.05 -12.63
N MET A 85 11.06 -14.74 -11.33
CA MET A 85 10.14 -15.38 -10.37
C MET A 85 8.71 -14.82 -10.44
N LEU A 86 8.51 -13.66 -11.09
CA LEU A 86 7.20 -13.02 -11.19
C LEU A 86 6.40 -13.52 -12.41
N PRO A 87 5.06 -13.44 -12.38
CA PRO A 87 4.22 -13.85 -13.49
C PRO A 87 4.56 -13.09 -14.78
N LYS A 88 4.61 -13.81 -15.92
CA LYS A 88 4.87 -13.21 -17.25
C LYS A 88 3.90 -12.07 -17.58
N SER A 89 2.65 -12.18 -17.13
CA SER A 89 1.63 -11.13 -17.27
C SER A 89 2.08 -9.78 -16.67
N MET A 90 2.78 -9.81 -15.54
CA MET A 90 3.29 -8.60 -14.89
C MET A 90 4.37 -7.91 -15.74
N HIS A 91 5.20 -8.66 -16.47
CA HIS A 91 6.15 -8.11 -17.42
C HIS A 91 5.47 -7.49 -18.63
N MET A 92 4.48 -8.18 -19.21
CA MET A 92 3.71 -7.68 -20.36
C MET A 92 2.96 -6.37 -20.04
N GLN A 93 2.52 -6.21 -18.79
CA GLN A 93 1.78 -5.03 -18.34
C GLN A 93 2.67 -3.83 -17.96
N ARG A 94 4.00 -3.91 -18.10
CA ARG A 94 4.94 -2.85 -17.67
C ARG A 94 4.58 -1.45 -18.15
N HIS A 95 4.30 -1.28 -19.44
CA HIS A 95 3.98 0.05 -19.98
C HIS A 95 2.64 0.57 -19.46
N ALA A 96 1.61 -0.29 -19.36
CA ALA A 96 0.32 0.08 -18.82
C ALA A 96 0.42 0.48 -17.34
N ARG A 97 1.08 -0.35 -16.52
CA ARG A 97 1.34 -0.07 -15.10
C ARG A 97 2.09 1.24 -14.89
N ASN A 98 3.15 1.50 -15.65
CA ASN A 98 3.89 2.76 -15.55
C ASN A 98 3.05 4.00 -15.90
N ARG A 99 2.16 3.90 -16.90
CA ARG A 99 1.22 4.99 -17.20
C ARG A 99 0.19 5.18 -16.09
N ALA A 100 -0.40 4.10 -15.59
CA ALA A 100 -1.37 4.13 -14.50
C ALA A 100 -0.77 4.76 -13.25
N ARG A 101 0.41 4.30 -12.81
CA ARG A 101 1.13 4.83 -11.65
C ARG A 101 1.38 6.33 -11.74
N LYS A 102 1.89 6.82 -12.89
CA LYS A 102 2.13 8.25 -13.11
C LYS A 102 0.85 9.08 -12.95
N ARG A 103 -0.27 8.59 -13.53
CA ARG A 103 -1.58 9.24 -13.41
C ARG A 103 -2.10 9.21 -11.98
N CYS A 104 -2.04 8.07 -11.29
CA CYS A 104 -2.45 7.95 -9.89
C CYS A 104 -1.66 8.90 -8.99
N ALA A 105 -0.33 8.96 -9.14
CA ALA A 105 0.51 9.88 -8.37
C ALA A 105 0.21 11.36 -8.67
N GLN A 106 -0.11 11.71 -9.92
CA GLN A 106 -0.56 13.06 -10.27
C GLN A 106 -1.90 13.40 -9.62
N MET A 107 -2.89 12.51 -9.72
CA MET A 107 -4.21 12.71 -9.12
C MET A 107 -4.13 12.81 -7.60
N PHE A 108 -3.35 11.95 -6.95
CA PHE A 108 -3.17 11.98 -5.50
C PHE A 108 -2.52 13.28 -5.02
N ARG A 109 -1.50 13.78 -5.74
CA ARG A 109 -0.89 15.09 -5.46
C ARG A 109 -1.87 16.24 -5.65
N TYR A 110 -2.68 16.19 -6.71
CA TYR A 110 -3.74 17.18 -6.94
C TYR A 110 -4.75 17.16 -5.79
N TRP A 111 -5.26 15.99 -5.43
CA TRP A 111 -6.20 15.82 -4.33
C TRP A 111 -5.67 16.45 -3.04
N ASN A 112 -4.46 16.07 -2.62
CA ASN A 112 -3.85 16.58 -1.39
C ASN A 112 -3.65 18.10 -1.43
N ARG A 113 -3.37 18.68 -2.61
CA ARG A 113 -3.22 20.14 -2.77
C ARG A 113 -4.54 20.89 -2.57
N PHE A 114 -5.65 20.38 -3.07
CA PHE A 114 -6.93 21.10 -3.08
C PHE A 114 -7.82 20.77 -1.88
N PHE A 115 -7.79 19.52 -1.42
CA PHE A 115 -8.68 19.03 -0.35
C PHE A 115 -7.94 18.75 0.96
N GLY A 116 -6.60 18.86 0.96
CA GLY A 116 -5.76 18.46 2.09
C GLY A 116 -5.54 16.96 2.15
N THR A 117 -4.59 16.56 3.00
CA THR A 117 -4.28 15.15 3.27
C THR A 117 -5.39 14.52 4.12
N ASP A 118 -5.56 13.22 3.98
CA ASP A 118 -6.46 12.43 4.83
C ASP A 118 -6.10 12.53 6.33
N LYS A 119 -4.82 12.69 6.67
CA LYS A 119 -4.38 13.01 8.04
C LYS A 119 -4.96 14.32 8.55
N GLN A 120 -4.92 15.39 7.74
CA GLN A 120 -5.50 16.69 8.08
C GLN A 120 -7.02 16.59 8.21
N LEU A 121 -7.68 15.90 7.28
CA LEU A 121 -9.13 15.71 7.29
C LEU A 121 -9.60 14.93 8.53
N ALA A 122 -8.93 13.83 8.88
CA ALA A 122 -9.24 13.04 10.06
C ALA A 122 -9.04 13.83 11.36
N SER A 123 -8.04 14.72 11.41
CA SER A 123 -7.80 15.58 12.57
C SER A 123 -8.89 16.64 12.73
N ALA A 124 -9.31 17.27 11.63
CA ALA A 124 -10.40 18.24 11.63
C ALA A 124 -11.75 17.61 12.03
N GLN A 125 -12.02 16.37 11.64
CA GLN A 125 -13.23 15.65 12.06
C GLN A 125 -13.26 15.37 13.56
N ARG A 126 -12.13 14.96 14.16
CA ARG A 126 -12.03 14.75 15.61
C ARG A 126 -12.24 16.05 16.39
N ALA A 127 -11.67 17.15 15.93
CA ALA A 127 -11.81 18.45 16.58
C ALA A 127 -13.24 19.02 16.56
N ARG A 128 -14.12 18.52 15.68
CA ARG A 128 -15.55 18.89 15.63
C ARG A 128 -16.45 17.97 16.45
N ALA A 129 -15.93 16.82 16.89
CA ALA A 129 -16.67 15.78 17.59
C ALA A 129 -16.40 15.77 19.11
N GLY A 130 -15.49 16.61 19.59
CA GLY A 130 -15.27 16.91 21.02
C GLY A 130 -15.67 18.34 21.32
#